data_AF-A0A0X8I980-F1
#
_entry.id   AF-A0A0X8I980-F1
#
_cell.length_a   1.000
_cell.length_b   1.000
_cell.length_c   1.000
_cell.angle_alpha   90.00
_cell.angle_beta   90.00
_cell.angle_gamma   90.00
#
_symmetry.space_group_name_H-M   'P 1'
#
loop_
_entity.id
_entity.type
_entity.pdbx_description
1 polymer ?
#
loop_
_entity_poly.entity_id
_entity_poly.type
_entity_poly.pdbx_seq_one_letter_code
_entity_poly.pdbx_strand_id
1 'polypeptide(L)'
;MARSRRRAISDIVAVVMLIIIAIAAAVLIYAWMSGLIGGVHTSNSGLYTKIEVVGASITNTSSPYYTLSATVDNIGSISATINYLAVEFATNSSVICSYPGAMSLTSPSSSPVTIPPGTTHSFSGSCT
;
A
#
# COMPACT_ATOMS: atom_id res chain seq x y z
N MET A 1 -39.34 58.02 -24.48
CA MET A 1 -39.26 56.64 -23.95
C MET A 1 -38.44 55.77 -24.91
N ALA A 2 -37.13 55.64 -24.69
CA ALA A 2 -36.29 54.76 -25.52
C ALA A 2 -36.28 53.35 -24.91
N ARG A 3 -37.02 52.42 -25.54
CA ARG A 3 -37.17 51.04 -25.08
C ARG A 3 -35.86 50.28 -25.34
N SER A 4 -35.24 49.80 -24.27
CA SER A 4 -34.01 49.02 -24.28
C SER A 4 -34.15 47.76 -25.16
N ARG A 5 -33.55 47.79 -26.35
CA ARG A 5 -33.37 46.63 -27.25
C ARG A 5 -32.14 45.77 -26.89
N ARG A 6 -31.51 45.98 -25.72
CA ARG A 6 -30.29 45.24 -25.32
C ARG A 6 -30.56 43.92 -24.61
N ARG A 7 -31.82 43.59 -24.30
CA ARG A 7 -32.19 42.37 -23.55
C ARG A 7 -31.96 41.07 -24.34
N ALA A 8 -32.12 41.08 -25.66
CA ALA A 8 -31.95 39.89 -26.49
C ALA A 8 -30.48 39.47 -26.66
N ILE A 9 -29.55 40.43 -26.64
CA ILE A 9 -28.11 40.16 -26.79
C ILE A 9 -27.53 39.57 -25.50
N SER A 10 -28.10 39.93 -24.34
CA SER A 10 -27.67 39.36 -23.07
C SER A 10 -28.03 37.88 -22.93
N ASP A 11 -29.11 37.43 -23.57
CA ASP A 11 -29.60 36.05 -23.44
C ASP A 11 -28.74 35.07 -24.25
N ILE A 12 -28.42 35.43 -25.49
CA ILE A 12 -27.52 34.63 -26.33
C ILE A 12 -26.10 34.57 -25.73
N VAL A 13 -25.59 35.69 -25.21
CA VAL A 13 -24.25 35.74 -24.62
C VAL A 13 -24.18 34.93 -23.33
N ALA A 14 -25.24 34.94 -22.51
CA ALA A 14 -25.31 34.13 -21.31
C ALA A 14 -25.22 32.63 -21.63
N VAL A 15 -25.95 32.18 -22.64
CA VAL A 15 -25.91 30.77 -23.08
C VAL A 15 -24.54 30.40 -23.63
N VAL A 16 -23.90 31.27 -24.43
CA VAL A 16 -22.56 31.01 -24.97
C VAL A 16 -21.52 30.92 -23.84
N MET A 17 -21.56 31.82 -22.86
CA MET A 17 -20.67 31.75 -21.69
C MET A 17 -20.90 30.49 -20.86
N LEU A 18 -22.15 30.06 -20.71
CA LEU A 18 -22.50 28.82 -20.01
C LEU A 18 -21.88 27.60 -20.70
N ILE A 19 -21.94 27.52 -22.04
CA ILE A 19 -21.34 26.42 -22.80
C ILE A 19 -19.82 26.41 -22.64
N ILE A 20 -19.17 27.58 -22.66
CA ILE A 20 -17.71 27.67 -22.50
C ILE A 20 -17.28 27.16 -21.12
N ILE A 21 -17.99 27.58 -20.06
CA ILE A 21 -17.71 27.11 -18.70
C ILE A 21 -17.95 25.60 -18.59
N ALA A 22 -19.01 25.08 -19.20
CA ALA A 22 -19.31 23.65 -19.20
C ALA A 22 -18.20 22.84 -19.86
N ILE A 23 -17.67 23.29 -21.00
CA ILE A 23 -16.54 22.63 -21.67
C ILE A 23 -15.27 22.71 -20.81
N ALA A 24 -14.98 23.88 -20.23
CA ALA A 24 -13.82 24.06 -19.36
C ALA A 24 -13.88 23.15 -18.13
N ALA A 25 -15.05 23.04 -17.49
CA ALA A 25 -15.27 22.14 -16.36
C ALA A 25 -15.12 20.67 -16.77
N ALA A 26 -15.64 20.26 -17.93
CA ALA A 26 -15.52 18.90 -18.43
C ALA A 26 -14.06 18.49 -18.64
N VAL A 27 -13.26 19.35 -19.27
CA VAL A 27 -11.82 19.10 -19.50
C VAL A 27 -11.06 19.04 -18.18
N LEU A 28 -11.37 19.94 -17.23
CA LEU A 28 -10.75 19.94 -15.91
C LEU A 28 -11.07 18.66 -15.13
N ILE A 29 -12.32 18.21 -15.14
CA ILE A 29 -12.73 16.94 -14.50
C ILE A 29 -12.03 15.76 -15.17
N TYR A 30 -11.91 15.74 -16.50
CA TYR A 30 -11.19 14.66 -17.21
C TYR A 30 -9.70 14.61 -16.83
N ALA A 31 -9.02 15.76 -16.79
CA ALA A 31 -7.62 15.84 -16.38
C ALA A 31 -7.45 15.41 -14.92
N TRP A 32 -8.36 15.84 -14.04
CA TRP A 32 -8.36 15.45 -12.64
C TRP A 32 -8.63 13.95 -12.43
N MET A 33 -9.63 13.38 -13.13
CA MET A 33 -9.92 11.95 -13.12
C MET A 33 -8.74 11.13 -13.65
N SER A 34 -8.13 11.53 -14.77
CA SER A 34 -6.96 10.82 -15.31
C SER A 34 -5.78 10.82 -14.34
N GLY A 35 -5.54 11.94 -13.65
CA GLY A 35 -4.55 12.03 -12.58
C GLY A 35 -4.91 11.17 -11.36
N LEU A 36 -6.18 11.16 -10.96
CA LEU A 36 -6.69 10.37 -9.85
C LEU A 36 -6.56 8.86 -10.11
N ILE A 37 -7.00 8.38 -11.29
CA ILE A 37 -6.87 6.98 -11.70
C ILE A 37 -5.39 6.56 -11.73
N GLY A 38 -4.49 7.38 -12.31
CA GLY A 38 -3.06 7.07 -12.29
C GLY A 38 -2.47 6.97 -10.88
N GLY A 39 -2.95 7.80 -9.95
CA GLY A 39 -2.51 7.81 -8.56
C GLY A 39 -3.03 6.64 -7.73
N VAL A 40 -4.32 6.29 -7.82
CA VAL A 40 -4.92 5.24 -6.97
C VAL A 40 -4.40 3.84 -7.30
N HIS A 41 -4.02 3.59 -8.55
CA HIS A 41 -3.46 2.31 -8.98
C HIS A 41 -1.96 2.16 -8.68
N THR A 42 -1.22 3.25 -8.46
CA THR A 42 0.22 3.20 -8.12
C THR A 42 0.49 3.35 -6.63
N SER A 43 -0.45 3.96 -5.89
CA SER A 43 -0.24 4.34 -4.48
C SER A 43 -0.85 3.35 -3.48
N ASN A 44 -1.69 2.42 -3.93
CA ASN A 44 -2.28 1.42 -3.04
C ASN A 44 -1.43 0.15 -3.03
N SER A 45 -0.37 0.14 -2.22
CA SER A 45 0.52 -1.00 -2.04
C SER A 45 -0.24 -2.29 -1.69
N GLY A 46 -1.39 -2.20 -1.01
CA GLY A 46 -2.20 -3.36 -0.63
C GLY A 46 -2.83 -4.13 -1.80
N LEU A 47 -2.89 -3.56 -3.00
CA LEU A 47 -3.43 -4.24 -4.20
C LEU A 47 -2.37 -5.01 -5.00
N TYR A 48 -1.07 -4.76 -4.77
CA TYR A 48 0.03 -5.33 -5.57
C TYR A 48 1.16 -5.96 -4.75
N THR A 49 1.29 -5.66 -3.46
CA THR A 49 2.16 -6.42 -2.56
C THR A 49 1.43 -7.70 -2.18
N LYS A 50 1.89 -8.84 -2.71
CA LYS A 50 1.39 -10.15 -2.28
C LYS A 50 2.57 -10.91 -1.67
N ILE A 51 2.51 -11.05 -0.36
CA ILE A 51 3.51 -11.77 0.43
C ILE A 51 2.94 -13.13 0.80
N GLU A 52 3.68 -14.17 0.51
CA GLU A 52 3.36 -15.55 0.86
C GLU A 52 4.44 -16.10 1.80
N VAL A 53 4.03 -16.76 2.88
CA VAL A 53 4.95 -17.46 3.78
C VAL A 53 5.06 -18.89 3.28
N VAL A 54 6.19 -19.21 2.63
CA VAL A 54 6.44 -20.52 2.00
C VAL A 54 6.69 -21.60 3.06
N GLY A 55 7.30 -21.22 4.18
CA GLY A 55 7.59 -22.13 5.27
C GLY A 55 7.98 -21.37 6.52
N ALA A 56 7.49 -21.85 7.67
CA ALA A 56 7.89 -21.37 8.98
C ALA A 56 8.14 -22.57 9.90
N SER A 57 9.24 -22.50 10.63
CA SER A 57 9.69 -23.50 11.59
C SER A 57 10.10 -22.83 12.88
N ILE A 58 9.68 -23.42 13.98
CA ILE A 58 10.00 -22.98 15.34
C ILE A 58 10.51 -24.20 16.09
N THR A 59 11.76 -24.13 16.54
CA THR A 59 12.40 -25.21 17.30
C THR A 59 12.74 -24.73 18.70
N ASN A 60 12.33 -25.47 19.72
CA ASN A 60 12.72 -25.19 21.10
C ASN A 60 14.15 -25.69 21.31
N THR A 61 15.07 -24.79 21.65
CA THR A 61 16.47 -25.15 21.93
C THR A 61 16.62 -25.48 23.41
N SER A 62 16.11 -24.59 24.28
CA SER A 62 16.03 -24.77 25.72
C SER A 62 15.02 -23.77 26.25
N SER A 63 14.00 -24.18 27.02
CA SER A 63 13.03 -23.21 27.58
C SER A 63 13.75 -22.11 28.39
N PRO A 64 13.57 -20.80 28.10
CA PRO A 64 12.55 -20.16 27.23
C PRO A 64 13.01 -19.80 25.79
N TYR A 65 14.19 -20.22 25.35
CA TYR A 65 14.78 -19.93 24.04
C TYR A 65 14.17 -20.76 22.90
N TYR A 66 13.64 -20.05 21.91
CA TYR A 66 13.14 -20.59 20.64
C TYR A 66 14.01 -20.12 19.48
N THR A 67 14.31 -21.03 18.57
CA THR A 67 14.93 -20.72 17.27
C THR A 67 13.86 -20.68 16.20
N LEU A 68 13.93 -19.65 15.38
CA LEU A 68 12.92 -19.29 14.39
C LEU A 68 13.55 -19.34 13.01
N SER A 69 12.85 -19.93 12.05
CA SER A 69 13.18 -19.86 10.64
C SER A 69 11.90 -19.69 9.84
N ALA A 70 11.77 -18.60 9.10
CA ALA A 70 10.65 -18.33 8.21
C ALA A 70 11.17 -17.98 6.83
N THR A 71 10.45 -18.37 5.79
CA THR A 71 10.76 -18.09 4.39
C THR A 71 9.55 -17.42 3.77
N VAL A 72 9.81 -16.30 3.11
CA VAL A 72 8.78 -15.40 2.64
C VAL A 72 9.07 -15.05 1.18
N ASP A 73 8.06 -15.22 0.33
CA ASP A 73 8.10 -14.92 -1.09
C ASP A 73 7.25 -13.69 -1.39
N ASN A 74 7.80 -12.79 -2.19
CA ASN A 74 7.02 -11.72 -2.81
C ASN A 74 6.54 -12.16 -4.19
N ILE A 75 5.34 -12.72 -4.23
CA ILE A 75 4.64 -13.07 -5.47
C ILE A 75 3.84 -11.90 -6.06
N GLY A 76 3.98 -10.70 -5.47
CA GLY A 76 3.42 -9.46 -5.97
C GLY A 76 4.23 -8.86 -7.11
N SER A 77 3.67 -7.81 -7.72
CA SER A 77 4.29 -7.07 -8.84
C SER A 77 5.13 -5.88 -8.38
N ILE A 78 5.14 -5.58 -7.07
CA ILE A 78 5.90 -4.48 -6.47
C ILE A 78 6.69 -4.98 -5.27
N SER A 79 7.81 -4.32 -4.98
CA SER A 79 8.65 -4.63 -3.81
C SER A 79 7.87 -4.44 -2.50
N ALA A 80 7.91 -5.43 -1.62
CA ALA A 80 7.29 -5.38 -0.30
C ALA A 80 8.35 -5.16 0.77
N THR A 81 8.05 -4.33 1.77
CA THR A 81 8.98 -4.05 2.87
C THR A 81 8.41 -4.61 4.17
N ILE A 82 9.14 -5.53 4.80
CA ILE A 82 8.79 -6.11 6.09
C ILE A 82 9.41 -5.25 7.20
N ASN A 83 8.55 -4.58 7.97
CA ASN A 83 8.95 -3.71 9.07
C ASN A 83 8.82 -4.43 10.43
N TYR A 84 7.82 -5.30 10.55
CA TYR A 84 7.46 -5.99 11.78
C TYR A 84 7.31 -7.48 11.54
N LEU A 85 7.88 -8.28 12.43
CA LEU A 85 7.76 -9.73 12.45
C LEU A 85 7.28 -10.14 13.83
N ALA A 86 6.26 -10.97 13.91
CA ALA A 86 5.77 -11.52 15.17
C ALA A 86 5.51 -13.01 15.03
N VAL A 87 5.76 -13.73 16.12
CA VAL A 87 5.42 -15.13 16.29
C VAL A 87 4.27 -15.20 17.28
N GLU A 88 3.19 -15.84 16.88
CA GLU A 88 1.96 -15.95 17.66
C GLU A 88 1.63 -17.40 17.98
N PHE A 89 1.02 -17.62 19.13
CA PHE A 89 0.43 -18.93 19.44
C PHE A 89 -0.75 -19.21 18.52
N ALA A 90 -0.69 -20.32 17.78
CA ALA A 90 -1.76 -20.74 16.88
C ALA A 90 -3.12 -20.90 17.57
N THR A 91 -3.16 -21.18 18.88
CA THR A 91 -4.39 -21.44 19.62
C THR A 91 -5.02 -20.21 20.27
N ASN A 92 -4.24 -19.18 20.59
CA ASN A 92 -4.69 -18.03 21.39
C ASN A 92 -4.30 -16.66 20.79
N SER A 93 -3.62 -16.64 19.65
CA SER A 93 -3.15 -15.41 18.97
C SER A 93 -2.33 -14.47 19.87
N SER A 94 -1.73 -15.01 20.93
CA SER A 94 -0.84 -14.27 21.82
C SER A 94 0.55 -14.22 21.20
N VAL A 95 1.13 -13.02 21.14
CA VAL A 95 2.49 -12.79 20.61
C VAL A 95 3.51 -13.36 21.61
N ILE A 96 4.28 -14.35 21.15
CA ILE A 96 5.41 -14.93 21.89
C ILE A 96 6.57 -13.95 21.85
N CYS A 97 6.92 -13.52 20.65
CA CYS A 97 8.06 -12.65 20.41
C CYS A 97 7.88 -11.86 19.11
N SER A 98 8.46 -10.67 19.07
CA SER A 98 8.39 -9.79 17.90
C SER A 98 9.68 -9.04 17.66
N TYR A 99 9.87 -8.61 16.41
CA TYR A 99 10.95 -7.77 15.95
C TYR A 99 10.38 -6.48 15.34
N PRO A 100 10.91 -5.29 15.70
CA PRO A 100 11.92 -5.06 16.74
C PRO A 100 11.35 -5.27 18.16
N GLY A 101 12.06 -6.01 19.03
CA GLY A 101 11.56 -6.37 20.36
C GLY A 101 12.33 -7.53 21.01
N ALA A 102 11.61 -8.48 21.61
CA ALA A 102 12.16 -9.67 22.27
C ALA A 102 12.74 -10.74 21.30
N MET A 103 12.62 -10.51 19.99
CA MET A 103 13.22 -11.35 18.96
C MET A 103 14.54 -10.74 18.47
N SER A 104 15.58 -11.56 18.35
CA SER A 104 16.85 -11.21 17.72
C SER A 104 16.97 -11.93 16.38
N LEU A 105 17.06 -11.18 15.27
CA LEU A 105 17.27 -11.74 13.94
C LEU A 105 18.76 -12.02 13.72
N THR A 106 19.09 -13.23 13.27
CA THR A 106 20.44 -13.61 12.80
C THR A 106 20.59 -13.39 11.31
N SER A 107 19.51 -13.55 10.53
CA SER A 107 19.48 -13.14 9.13
C SER A 107 18.05 -12.83 8.68
N PRO A 108 17.83 -11.76 7.92
CA PRO A 108 18.68 -10.56 7.82
C PRO A 108 18.86 -9.87 9.19
N SER A 109 20.04 -9.30 9.45
CA SER A 109 20.42 -8.75 10.76
C SER A 109 19.80 -7.39 11.12
N SER A 110 18.91 -6.86 10.27
CA SER A 110 18.24 -5.56 10.48
C SER A 110 16.93 -5.48 9.69
N SER A 111 15.87 -4.92 10.27
CA SER A 111 14.72 -4.38 9.53
C SER A 111 14.83 -2.86 9.36
N PRO A 112 14.16 -2.25 8.36
CA PRO A 112 13.24 -2.86 7.39
C PRO A 112 13.95 -3.67 6.29
N VAL A 113 13.34 -4.78 5.88
CA VAL A 113 13.86 -5.63 4.79
C VAL A 113 12.95 -5.50 3.59
N THR A 114 13.50 -5.09 2.46
CA THR A 114 12.77 -4.98 1.20
C THR A 114 12.98 -6.25 0.38
N ILE A 115 11.88 -6.88 -0.01
CA ILE A 115 11.80 -8.08 -0.84
C ILE A 115 11.32 -7.64 -2.23
N PRO A 116 12.21 -7.60 -3.24
CA PRO A 116 11.82 -7.34 -4.63
C PRO A 116 10.78 -8.34 -5.15
N PRO A 117 10.00 -7.99 -6.18
CA PRO A 117 9.03 -8.92 -6.77
C PRO A 117 9.74 -10.14 -7.37
N GLY A 118 9.19 -11.33 -7.12
CA GLY A 118 9.73 -12.60 -7.60
C GLY A 118 10.94 -13.13 -6.82
N THR A 119 11.28 -12.53 -5.67
CA THR A 119 12.36 -13.02 -4.81
C THR A 119 11.85 -13.64 -3.51
N THR A 120 12.61 -14.62 -3.04
CA THR A 120 12.45 -15.28 -1.74
C THR A 120 13.43 -14.68 -0.74
N HIS A 121 12.97 -14.38 0.47
CA HIS A 121 13.84 -14.01 1.58
C HIS A 121 13.59 -14.91 2.79
N SER A 122 14.67 -15.36 3.41
CA SER A 122 14.65 -16.16 4.63
C SER A 122 14.95 -15.27 5.84
N PHE A 123 14.14 -15.45 6.88
CA PHE A 123 14.29 -14.86 8.19
C PHE A 123 14.69 -15.97 9.15
N SER A 124 15.75 -15.76 9.90
CA SER A 124 16.14 -16.61 11.01
C SER A 124 16.52 -15.77 12.21
N GLY A 125 16.28 -16.32 13.38
CA GLY A 125 16.51 -15.61 14.63
C GLY A 125 16.24 -16.48 15.84
N SER A 126 16.36 -15.85 17.00
CA SER A 126 16.04 -16.44 18.28
C SER A 126 15.15 -15.51 19.08
N CYS A 127 14.25 -16.07 19.88
CA CYS A 127 13.50 -15.30 20.85
C CYS A 127 13.41 -16.00 22.20
N THR A 128 13.16 -15.19 23.23
CA THR A 128 13.07 -15.56 24.65
C THR A 128 11.72 -15.20 25.21
#